data_AF-A0A959LL37-F1
#
_entry.id   AF-A0A959LL37-F1
#
_cell.length_a   1.000
_cell.length_b   1.000
_cell.length_c   1.000
_cell.angle_alpha   90.00
_cell.angle_beta   90.00
_cell.angle_gamma   90.00
#
_symmetry.space_group_name_H-M   'P 1'
#
loop_
_entity.id
_entity.type
_entity.pdbx_description
1 polymer ?
#
loop_
_entity_poly.entity_id
_entity_poly.type
_entity_poly.pdbx_seq_one_letter_code
_entity_poly.pdbx_strand_id
1 'polypeptide(L)'
;MNTAIAILFPGVRTSDILNGAREHDVNILIKEQYDPQKNYARYQKNLSPVVTGDGISLMFVFSDGSSMLASERRDINQVMKKIGEVHGCVL
;
A
#
# COMPACT_ATOMS: atom_id res chain seq x y z
N MET A 1 -12.71 11.99 -2.74
CA MET A 1 -12.44 10.55 -2.55
C MET A 1 -11.16 10.21 -3.27
N ASN A 2 -10.10 9.92 -2.51
CA ASN A 2 -8.83 9.53 -3.09
C ASN A 2 -8.88 8.06 -3.52
N THR A 3 -8.20 7.73 -4.60
CA THR A 3 -8.11 6.35 -5.10
C THR A 3 -6.80 5.72 -4.67
N ALA A 4 -6.84 4.43 -4.31
CA ALA A 4 -5.65 3.70 -3.92
C ALA A 4 -5.57 2.32 -4.56
N ILE A 5 -4.34 1.82 -4.69
CA ILE A 5 -4.05 0.40 -4.95
C ILE A 5 -3.74 -0.25 -3.60
N ALA A 6 -4.43 -1.34 -3.29
CA ALA A 6 -4.15 -2.11 -2.09
C ALA A 6 -2.98 -3.07 -2.33
N ILE A 7 -1.88 -2.89 -1.61
CA ILE A 7 -0.72 -3.80 -1.58
C ILE A 7 -0.89 -4.74 -0.38
N LEU A 8 -1.05 -6.02 -0.66
CA LEU A 8 -1.46 -7.02 0.32
C LEU A 8 -0.28 -7.87 0.76
N PHE A 9 0.00 -7.90 2.05
CA PHE A 9 0.96 -8.84 2.62
C PHE A 9 0.35 -10.26 2.74
N PRO A 10 1.18 -11.30 2.78
CA PRO A 10 0.71 -12.67 3.00
C PRO A 10 -0.14 -12.77 4.28
N GLY A 11 -1.32 -13.40 4.19
CA GLY A 11 -2.22 -13.60 5.33
C GLY A 11 -3.26 -12.49 5.55
N VAL A 12 -3.26 -11.42 4.75
CA VAL A 12 -4.29 -10.38 4.80
C VAL A 12 -5.67 -10.95 4.45
N ARG A 13 -6.69 -10.61 5.24
CA ARG A 13 -8.08 -10.99 4.97
C ARG A 13 -8.81 -9.87 4.24
N THR A 14 -9.87 -10.23 3.52
CA THR A 14 -10.72 -9.26 2.82
C THR A 14 -11.29 -8.18 3.75
N SER A 15 -11.61 -8.51 5.00
CA SER A 15 -12.08 -7.55 6.01
C SER A 15 -11.04 -6.47 6.30
N ASP A 16 -9.76 -6.82 6.33
CA ASP A 16 -8.68 -5.90 6.68
C ASP A 16 -8.48 -4.87 5.57
N ILE A 17 -8.68 -5.28 4.31
CA ILE A 17 -8.68 -4.38 3.14
C ILE A 17 -9.84 -3.37 3.22
N LEU A 18 -11.05 -3.85 3.54
CA LEU A 18 -12.23 -2.98 3.65
C LEU A 18 -12.11 -2.00 4.82
N ASN A 19 -11.54 -2.47 5.94
CA ASN A 19 -11.30 -1.63 7.11
C ASN A 19 -10.27 -0.55 6.79
N GLY A 20 -9.14 -0.90 6.19
CA GLY A 20 -8.13 0.08 5.77
C GLY A 20 -8.68 1.09 4.75
N ALA A 21 -9.47 0.64 3.79
CA ALA A 21 -10.10 1.54 2.81
C ALA A 21 -11.02 2.57 3.48
N ARG A 22 -11.79 2.15 4.48
CA ARG A 22 -12.65 3.05 5.28
C ARG A 22 -11.86 3.95 6.21
N GLU A 23 -10.82 3.43 6.85
CA GLU A 23 -9.94 4.18 7.77
C GLU A 23 -9.24 5.34 7.06
N HIS A 24 -8.77 5.10 5.84
CA HIS A 24 -8.03 6.08 5.04
C HIS A 24 -8.90 6.89 4.06
N ASP A 25 -10.23 6.68 4.06
CA ASP A 25 -11.19 7.30 3.12
C ASP A 25 -10.76 7.18 1.64
N VAL A 26 -10.37 5.96 1.23
CA VAL A 26 -9.92 5.67 -0.13
C VAL A 26 -10.79 4.63 -0.84
N ASN A 27 -10.94 4.81 -2.15
CA ASN A 27 -11.52 3.79 -3.02
C ASN A 27 -10.43 2.88 -3.58
N ILE A 28 -10.53 1.58 -3.33
CA ILE A 28 -9.54 0.59 -3.81
C ILE A 28 -9.85 0.21 -5.25
N LEU A 29 -8.97 0.58 -6.16
CA LEU A 29 -9.13 0.28 -7.59
C LEU A 29 -8.66 -1.14 -7.91
N ILE A 30 -7.49 -1.51 -7.41
CA ILE A 30 -6.82 -2.78 -7.70
C ILE A 30 -6.20 -3.31 -6.41
N LYS A 31 -6.12 -4.64 -6.31
CA LYS A 31 -5.43 -5.36 -5.26
C LYS A 31 -4.20 -6.03 -5.86
N GLU A 32 -3.05 -5.88 -5.22
CA GLU A 32 -1.80 -6.47 -5.65
C GLU A 32 -1.11 -7.16 -4.47
N GLN A 33 -0.45 -8.29 -4.69
CA GLN A 33 0.37 -8.93 -3.67
C GLN A 33 1.65 -8.14 -3.45
N TYR A 34 2.11 -8.07 -2.21
CA TYR A 34 3.40 -7.47 -1.90
C TYR A 34 4.54 -8.27 -2.54
N ASP A 35 5.27 -7.59 -3.41
CA ASP A 35 6.54 -8.00 -4.01
C ASP A 35 7.70 -7.21 -3.38
N PRO A 36 8.67 -7.86 -2.69
CA PRO A 36 9.81 -7.19 -2.07
C PRO A 36 10.83 -6.64 -3.08
N GLN A 37 10.83 -7.13 -4.33
CA GLN A 37 11.74 -6.66 -5.37
C GLN A 37 11.20 -5.42 -6.10
N LYS A 38 9.92 -5.09 -5.88
CA LYS A 38 9.24 -3.98 -6.57
C LYS A 38 9.60 -2.64 -5.95
N ASN A 39 10.00 -1.69 -6.79
CA ASN A 39 10.16 -0.30 -6.37
C ASN A 39 8.82 0.42 -6.40
N TYR A 40 8.11 0.42 -5.27
CA TYR A 40 6.77 1.01 -5.13
C TYR A 40 6.72 2.52 -5.38
N ALA A 41 7.80 3.26 -5.11
CA ALA A 41 7.86 4.68 -5.42
C ALA A 41 7.85 4.95 -6.93
N ARG A 42 8.58 4.13 -7.69
CA ARG A 42 8.55 4.20 -9.16
C ARG A 42 7.23 3.69 -9.72
N TYR A 43 6.70 2.62 -9.14
CA TYR A 43 5.42 2.03 -9.51
C TYR A 43 4.27 3.04 -9.39
N GLN A 44 4.12 3.68 -8.22
CA GLN A 44 3.11 4.72 -7.98
C GLN A 44 3.18 5.84 -9.02
N LYS A 45 4.39 6.38 -9.25
CA LYS A 45 4.63 7.47 -10.21
C LYS A 45 4.21 7.10 -11.64
N ASN A 46 4.46 5.86 -12.05
CA ASN A 46 4.14 5.40 -13.40
C ASN A 46 2.63 5.10 -13.59
N LEU A 47 1.92 4.73 -12.52
CA LEU A 47 0.51 4.35 -12.57
C LEU A 47 -0.46 5.53 -12.49
N SER A 48 -0.13 6.58 -11.73
CA SER A 48 -0.96 7.78 -11.60
C SER A 48 -1.52 8.30 -12.94
N PRO A 49 -0.71 8.54 -13.99
CA PRO A 49 -1.24 9.06 -15.25
C PRO A 49 -2.07 8.06 -16.07
N VAL A 50 -1.91 6.75 -15.82
CA VAL A 50 -2.54 5.69 -16.63
C VAL A 50 -3.92 5.29 -16.11
N VAL A 51 -4.11 5.32 -14.79
CA VAL A 51 -5.32 4.74 -14.16
C VAL A 51 -6.36 5.80 -13.83
N THR A 52 -5.94 6.99 -13.39
CA THR A 52 -6.84 7.99 -12.82
C THR A 52 -6.70 9.39 -13.43
N GLY A 53 -5.64 9.66 -14.19
CA GLY A 53 -5.31 11.02 -14.65
C GLY A 53 -4.76 11.94 -13.55
N ASP A 54 -5.11 11.65 -12.28
CA ASP A 54 -4.60 12.27 -11.06
C ASP A 54 -3.69 11.31 -10.24
N GLY A 55 -3.10 11.81 -9.15
CA GLY A 55 -2.25 11.03 -8.25
C GLY A 55 -2.97 9.83 -7.61
N ILE A 56 -2.36 8.64 -7.66
CA ILE A 56 -2.88 7.43 -6.99
C ILE A 56 -2.08 7.13 -5.72
N SER A 57 -2.75 6.76 -4.63
CA SER A 57 -2.10 6.33 -3.40
C SER A 57 -1.87 4.82 -3.39
N LEU A 58 -0.91 4.35 -2.60
CA LEU A 58 -0.71 2.94 -2.31
C LEU A 58 -1.13 2.67 -0.87
N MET A 59 -2.07 1.75 -0.66
CA MET A 59 -2.49 1.32 0.68
C MET A 59 -1.86 -0.03 0.99
N PHE A 60 -0.88 -0.06 1.89
CA PHE A 60 -0.24 -1.29 2.34
C PHE A 60 -1.04 -1.89 3.47
N VAL A 61 -1.53 -3.12 3.29
CA VAL A 61 -2.32 -3.86 4.28
C VAL A 61 -1.45 -4.99 4.80
N PHE A 62 -1.20 -4.99 6.11
CA PHE A 62 -0.31 -5.94 6.77
C PHE A 62 -1.09 -7.13 7.34
N SER A 63 -0.38 -8.24 7.61
CA SER A 63 -0.98 -9.48 8.11
C SER A 63 -1.59 -9.37 9.51
N ASP A 64 -1.18 -8.38 10.28
CA ASP A 64 -1.76 -8.03 11.59
C ASP A 64 -3.09 -7.27 11.48
N GLY A 65 -3.54 -6.98 10.25
CA GLY A 65 -4.75 -6.21 9.97
C GLY A 65 -4.54 -4.70 9.98
N SER A 66 -3.32 -4.21 10.30
CA SER A 66 -2.98 -2.80 10.19
C SER A 66 -2.86 -2.37 8.73
N SER A 67 -3.02 -1.07 8.48
CA SER A 67 -2.89 -0.51 7.14
C SER A 67 -2.12 0.81 7.16
N MET A 68 -1.40 1.12 6.08
CA MET A 68 -0.70 2.39 5.89
C MET A 68 -0.96 2.93 4.49
N LEU A 69 -1.40 4.18 4.40
CA LEU A 69 -1.55 4.89 3.14
C LEU A 69 -0.25 5.62 2.78
N ALA A 70 0.17 5.46 1.53
CA ALA A 70 1.30 6.18 0.97
C ALA A 70 0.85 6.97 -0.26
N SER A 71 0.85 8.29 -0.14
CA SER A 71 0.43 9.19 -1.22
C SER A 71 1.64 9.86 -1.88
N GLU A 72 2.76 9.95 -1.18
CA GLU A 72 4.01 10.47 -1.71
C GLU A 72 5.22 9.60 -1.40
N ARG A 73 6.37 9.92 -2.03
CA ARG A 73 7.62 9.17 -1.86
C ARG A 73 8.06 9.08 -0.39
N ARG A 74 7.78 10.11 0.41
CA ARG A 74 8.12 10.12 1.84
C ARG A 74 7.37 9.03 2.59
N ASP A 75 6.07 8.91 2.37
CA ASP A 75 5.23 7.89 2.99
C ASP A 75 5.68 6.49 2.58
N ILE A 76 6.01 6.30 1.30
CA ILE A 76 6.54 5.02 0.81
C ILE A 76 7.81 4.65 1.55
N ASN A 77 8.74 5.59 1.74
CA ASN A 77 9.96 5.31 2.50
C ASN A 77 9.66 4.92 3.96
N GLN A 78 8.66 5.54 4.60
CA GLN A 78 8.24 5.18 5.95
C GLN A 78 7.64 3.77 6.01
N VAL A 79 6.78 3.43 5.05
CA VAL A 79 6.23 2.07 4.91
C VAL A 79 7.36 1.06 4.72
N MET A 80 8.31 1.31 3.81
CA MET A 80 9.44 0.42 3.57
C MET A 80 10.32 0.25 4.80
N LYS A 81 10.49 1.31 5.60
CA LYS A 81 11.19 1.23 6.89
C LYS A 81 10.45 0.29 7.85
N LYS A 82 9.13 0.46 8.02
CA LYS A 82 8.30 -0.43 8.85
C LYS A 82 8.39 -1.89 8.39
N ILE A 83 8.33 -2.13 7.08
CA ILE A 83 8.51 -3.47 6.49
C ILE A 83 9.88 -4.04 6.89
N GLY A 84 10.95 -3.24 6.77
CA GLY A 84 12.29 -3.64 7.20
C GLY A 84 12.38 -3.95 8.70
N GLU A 85 11.66 -3.22 9.56
CA GLU A 85 11.60 -3.48 11.00
C GLU A 85 10.84 -4.78 11.31
N VAL A 86 9.73 -5.04 10.63
CA VAL A 86 8.90 -6.25 10.80
C VAL A 86 9.61 -7.51 10.29
N HIS A 87 10.28 -7.42 9.14
CA HIS A 87 11.01 -8.56 8.54
C HIS A 87 12.44 -8.70 9.07
N GLY A 88 13.05 -7.61 9.57
CA GLY A 88 14.41 -7.59 10.11
C GLY A 88 14.55 -8.11 11.54
N CYS A 89 13.44 -8.46 12.20
CA CYS A 89 13.45 -9.12 13.51
C CYS A 89 13.69 -10.64 13.44
N VAL A 90 14.12 -11.15 12.28
CA VAL A 90 14.54 -12.55 12.08
C VAL A 90 15.98 -12.57 11.56
N LEU A 91 16.94 -12.22 12.42
CA LEU A 91 18.36 -12.60 12.31
C LEU A 91 18.93 -12.80 13.71
#